data_AF-A0A7V3A335-F1
#
_entry.id   AF-A0A7V3A335-F1
#
_cell.length_a   1.000
_cell.length_b   1.000
_cell.length_c   1.000
_cell.angle_alpha   90.00
_cell.angle_beta   90.00
_cell.angle_gamma   90.00
#
_symmetry.space_group_name_H-M   'P 1'
#
loop_
_entity.id
_entity.type
_entity.pdbx_description
1 polymer ?
#
loop_
_entity_poly.entity_id
_entity_poly.type
_entity_poly.pdbx_seq_one_letter_code
_entity_poly.pdbx_strand_id
1 'polypeptide(L)' 'MRTTIEIPDALLHEAMKVTNIKTKTALIRQALQNLITQARVARLKDYYGKINLSIDLETLRGRNNRSND' A
#
# COMPACT_ATOMS: atom_id res chain seq x y z
N MET A 1 8.44 -7.33 -23.32
CA MET A 1 9.37 -6.38 -23.97
C MET A 1 10.72 -6.47 -23.28
N ARG A 2 11.84 -6.48 -24.02
CA ARG A 2 13.20 -6.34 -23.47
C ARG A 2 13.65 -4.90 -23.70
N THR A 3 14.11 -4.24 -22.64
CA THR A 3 14.48 -2.83 -22.66
C THR A 3 15.79 -2.65 -21.90
N THR A 4 16.62 -1.73 -22.36
CA THR A 4 17.83 -1.30 -21.65
C THR A 4 17.49 -0.06 -20.83
N ILE A 5 17.76 -0.10 -19.53
CA ILE A 5 17.48 0.99 -18.59
C ILE A 5 18.73 1.18 -17.74
N GLU A 6 19.19 2.42 -17.63
CA GLU A 6 20.28 2.80 -16.73
C GLU A 6 19.73 2.94 -15.30
N ILE A 7 20.30 2.19 -14.35
CA ILE A 7 19.88 2.16 -12.94
C ILE A 7 21.14 2.20 -12.07
N PRO A 8 21.21 3.06 -11.03
CA PRO A 8 22.33 3.08 -10.09
C PRO A 8 22.52 1.70 -9.43
N ASP A 9 23.74 1.15 -9.51
CA ASP A 9 24.00 -0.22 -9.04
C ASP A 9 23.86 -0.35 -7.52
N ALA A 10 24.24 0.69 -6.77
CA ALA A 10 24.05 0.74 -5.31
C ALA A 10 22.57 0.59 -4.91
N LEU A 11 21.67 1.28 -5.60
CA LEU A 11 20.23 1.20 -5.36
C LEU A 11 19.69 -0.20 -5.66
N LEU A 12 20.15 -0.78 -6.77
CA LEU A 12 19.74 -2.12 -7.18
C LEU A 12 20.20 -3.17 -6.18
N HIS A 13 21.45 -3.08 -5.71
CA HIS A 13 22.03 -4.00 -4.75
C HIS A 13 21.34 -3.91 -3.38
N GLU A 14 21.08 -2.69 -2.89
CA GLU A 14 20.31 -2.48 -1.67
C GLU A 14 18.91 -3.07 -1.78
N ALA A 15 18.20 -2.80 -2.88
CA ALA A 15 16.86 -3.34 -3.11
C ALA A 15 16.86 -4.87 -3.16
N MET A 16 17.86 -5.49 -3.81
CA MET A 16 18.01 -6.95 -3.82
C MET A 16 18.28 -7.51 -2.42
N LYS A 17 19.12 -6.85 -1.61
CA LYS A 17 19.44 -7.26 -0.24
C LYS A 17 18.21 -7.18 0.68
N VAL A 18 17.45 -6.09 0.60
CA VAL A 18 16.27 -5.86 1.45
C VAL A 18 15.11 -6.80 1.06
N THR A 19 14.91 -7.02 -0.24
CA THR A 19 13.80 -7.87 -0.74
C THR A 19 14.15 -9.34 -0.86
N ASN A 20 15.44 -9.68 -0.74
CA ASN A 20 16.01 -11.01 -0.96
C ASN A 20 15.72 -11.58 -2.38
N ILE A 21 15.42 -10.72 -3.36
CA ILE A 21 15.14 -11.12 -4.74
C ILE A 21 16.45 -11.34 -5.48
N LYS A 22 16.61 -12.54 -6.04
CA LYS A 22 17.87 -12.99 -6.64
C LYS A 22 18.18 -12.42 -8.03
N THR A 23 17.17 -11.93 -8.76
CA THR A 23 17.37 -11.48 -10.15
C THR A 23 16.92 -10.04 -10.36
N LYS A 24 17.72 -9.27 -11.12
CA LYS A 24 17.41 -7.89 -11.49
C LYS A 24 16.03 -7.77 -12.15
N THR A 25 15.71 -8.69 -13.07
CA THR A 25 14.41 -8.71 -13.77
C THR A 25 13.23 -8.94 -12.83
N ALA A 26 13.34 -9.89 -11.88
CA ALA A 26 12.26 -10.15 -10.93
C ALA A 26 12.07 -8.96 -9.97
N LEU A 27 13.16 -8.32 -9.54
CA LEU A 27 13.12 -7.15 -8.69
C LEU A 27 12.36 -6.00 -9.36
N ILE A 28 12.70 -5.68 -10.61
CA ILE A 28 12.04 -4.60 -11.36
C ILE A 28 10.56 -4.91 -11.58
N ARG A 29 10.21 -6.16 -11.90
CA ARG A 29 8.80 -6.57 -12.04
C ARG A 29 8.02 -6.37 -10.73
N GLN A 30 8.59 -6.80 -9.60
CA GLN A 30 7.95 -6.64 -8.30
C GLN A 30 7.83 -5.16 -7.91
N ALA A 31 8.86 -4.35 -8.17
CA ALA A 31 8.84 -2.92 -7.90
C ALA A 31 7.72 -2.20 -8.67
N LEU A 32 7.56 -2.50 -9.96
CA LEU A 32 6.48 -1.95 -10.79
C LEU A 32 5.10 -2.41 -10.30
N GLN A 33 4.94 -3.68 -9.96
CA GLN A 33 3.68 -4.21 -9.41
C GLN A 33 3.32 -3.51 -8.08
N ASN A 34 4.31 -3.33 -7.20
CA ASN A 34 4.13 -2.62 -5.93
C ASN A 34 3.72 -1.16 -6.16
N LEU A 35 4.36 -0.46 -7.10
CA LEU A 35 4.02 0.92 -7.44
C LEU A 35 2.56 1.05 -7.92
N ILE A 36 2.12 0.15 -8.80
CA ILE A 36 0.73 0.11 -9.28
C ILE A 36 -0.23 -0.15 -8.12
N THR A 37 0.08 -1.10 -7.25
CA THR A 37 -0.75 -1.43 -6.09
C THR A 37 -0.85 -0.25 -5.13
N GLN A 38 0.25 0.42 -4.82
CA GLN A 38 0.28 1.62 -3.97
C GLN A 38 -0.57 2.75 -4.57
N ALA A 39 -0.45 2.99 -5.88
CA ALA A 39 -1.27 4.01 -6.55
C ALA A 39 -2.77 3.67 -6.57
N ARG A 40 -3.13 2.38 -6.65
CA ARG A 40 -4.54 1.93 -6.53
C ARG A 40 -5.07 2.16 -5.12
N VAL A 41 -4.31 1.79 -4.09
CA VAL A 41 -4.69 2.00 -2.68
C VAL A 41 -4.79 3.49 -2.36
N ALA A 42 -3.88 4.32 -2.86
CA ALA A 42 -3.95 5.77 -2.69
C ALA A 42 -5.26 6.34 -3.23
N ARG A 43 -5.71 5.91 -4.42
CA ARG A 43 -7.00 6.32 -5.00
C ARG A 43 -8.21 5.91 -4.17
N LEU A 44 -8.12 4.86 -3.35
CA LEU A 44 -9.23 4.51 -2.44
C LEU A 44 -9.48 5.60 -1.39
N LYS A 45 -8.44 6.35 -1.00
CA LYS A 45 -8.58 7.50 -0.09
C LYS A 45 -9.46 8.59 -0.70
N ASP A 46 -9.49 8.73 -2.03
CA ASP A 46 -10.35 9.69 -2.71
C ASP A 46 -11.84 9.37 -2.56
N TYR A 47 -12.19 8.16 -2.14
CA TYR A 47 -13.58 7.76 -1.85
C TYR A 47 -13.95 7.95 -0.37
N TYR A 48 -12.99 8.34 0.48
CA TYR A 48 -13.24 8.64 1.88
C TYR A 48 -14.25 9.80 1.99
N GLY A 49 -15.33 9.59 2.74
CA GLY A 49 -16.38 10.60 2.92
C GLY A 49 -17.32 10.82 1.73
N LYS A 50 -17.10 10.14 0.58
CA LYS A 50 -18.03 10.22 -0.57
C LYS A 50 -19.29 9.38 -0.37
N ILE A 51 -19.23 8.37 0.49
CA ILE A 51 -20.37 7.52 0.83
C ILE A 51 -20.84 7.94 2.22
N ASN A 52 -22.07 8.44 2.31
CA ASN A 52 -22.72 8.66 3.59
C ASN A 52 -23.17 7.30 4.14
N LEU A 53 -22.37 6.75 5.04
CA LEU A 53 -22.66 5.50 5.73
C LEU A 53 -23.53 5.84 6.95
N SER A 54 -24.82 5.52 6.87
CA SER A 54 -25.80 5.71 7.96
C SER A 54 -25.53 4.72 9.10
N ILE A 55 -24.44 4.94 9.83
CA ILE A 55 -24.00 4.07 10.92
C ILE A 55 -23.72 4.92 12.15
N ASP A 56 -24.25 4.50 13.28
CA ASP A 56 -23.91 5.09 14.57
C ASP A 56 -22.68 4.38 15.15
N LEU A 57 -21.57 5.11 15.24
CA LEU A 57 -20.30 4.58 15.73
C LEU A 57 -20.30 4.39 17.26
N GLU A 58 -21.17 5.09 17.99
CA GLU A 58 -21.20 5.00 19.46
C GLU A 58 -21.87 3.71 19.92
N THR A 59 -22.94 3.29 19.23
CA THR A 59 -23.55 1.95 19.42
C THR A 59 -22.60 0.83 19.00
N LEU A 60 -21.93 0.95 17.84
CA LEU A 60 -21.00 -0.08 17.38
C LEU A 60 -19.78 -0.28 18.30
N ARG A 61 -19.34 0.77 18.98
CA ARG A 61 -18.15 0.74 19.86
C ARG A 61 -18.50 0.42 21.32
N GLY A 62 -19.78 0.18 21.64
CA GLY A 62 -20.24 -0.17 22.98
C GLY A 62 -20.02 0.94 24.03
N ARG A 63 -19.88 2.20 23.59
CA ARG A 63 -19.58 3.34 24.46
C ARG A 63 -20.81 3.95 25.11
N ASN A 64 -21.98 3.49 24.70
CA ASN A 64 -23.29 3.76 25.26
C ASN A 64 -23.50 3.22 26.69
N ASN A 65 -22.53 2.49 27.27
CA ASN A 65 -22.60 1.94 28.64
C ASN A 65 -21.74 2.68 29.69
N ARG A 66 -21.57 4.00 29.60
CA ARG A 66 -20.81 4.79 30.61
C ARG A 66 -21.66 5.58 31.61
N SER A 67 -22.68 4.93 32.16
CA SER A 67 -23.41 5.50 33.29
C SER A 67 -23.97 4.36 34.14
N ASN A 68 -23.12 3.84 35.03
CA ASN A 68 -23.56 3.23 36.27
C ASN A 68 -22.39 3.23 37.28
N ASP A 69 -22.08 4.41 37.79
CA ASP A 69 -21.42 4.66 39.09
C ASP A 69 -22.23 5.74 39.82
#